data_AF-A0A430SBL0-F1
#
_entry.id   AF-A0A430SBL0-F1
#
_cell.length_a   1.000
_cell.length_b   1.000
_cell.length_c   1.000
_cell.angle_alpha   90.00
_cell.angle_beta   90.00
_cell.angle_gamma   90.00
#
_symmetry.space_group_name_H-M   'P 1'
#
loop_
_entity.id
_entity.type
_entity.pdbx_description
1 polymer ?
#
loop_
_entity_poly.entity_id
_entity_poly.type
_entity_poly.pdbx_seq_one_letter_code
_entity_poly.pdbx_strand_id
1 'polypeptide(L)'
;MEKVMEALREGRPVALFPYGDRVLLWVEHPGGQKGALGLTEAFLFGERRRFPSLAAEFPALDWFERALWERGFEPVGHPGLKPLRRHDLPYTFREFPLFHEVPVGPVHAGIIEPGHFRFSVLGERIVNLEIRLGYQHRGLLSLMPGKGAEAALLLVERAGSEPVAHAMAFAEAWERALGWEAPSRAQYLRRAALELERAFGHLGHLAGLFTDIGYAYGATQVGRIRALLQGELDRLTGHRYGRNFLRVGGVWREGQPDLEAIAAYREELARLLPRLLKNPQVLDRMRYVGEVRRAEALALGFVGPTARASGVGRDLRQDDPLYPDFTPVVRQGGDVLSRAQVYAEESLKALDYALFFLRHLPAGPLALDPPLGEGEALARVEAGRGEVVWFVRVEAGKVVMAEGVDPSFKNWRALELAVRGEGLPDFPLCNKSFDLSYAGSDL
;
A
#
# COMPACT_ATOMS: atom_id res chain seq x y z
N MET A 1 4.77 29.18 0.15
CA MET A 1 4.29 28.44 -1.04
C MET A 1 5.46 28.12 -1.96
N GLU A 2 6.31 29.07 -2.33
CA GLU A 2 7.50 28.84 -3.16
C GLU A 2 8.36 27.63 -2.72
N LYS A 3 8.72 27.55 -1.42
CA LYS A 3 9.43 26.39 -0.85
C LYS A 3 8.72 25.04 -1.05
N VAL A 4 7.38 25.05 -0.99
CA VAL A 4 6.58 23.82 -1.21
C VAL A 4 6.68 23.39 -2.67
N MET A 5 6.61 24.34 -3.60
CA MET A 5 6.74 24.09 -5.03
C MET A 5 8.13 23.57 -5.38
N GLU A 6 9.18 24.18 -4.81
CA GLU A 6 10.56 23.76 -5.00
C GLU A 6 10.77 22.32 -4.51
N ALA A 7 10.32 22.02 -3.28
CA ALA A 7 10.39 20.66 -2.73
C ALA A 7 9.64 19.63 -3.58
N LEU A 8 8.47 19.97 -4.15
CA LEU A 8 7.70 19.06 -4.99
C LEU A 8 8.29 18.88 -6.40
N ARG A 9 9.05 19.84 -6.92
CA ARG A 9 9.75 19.70 -8.21
C ARG A 9 10.94 18.74 -8.13
N GLU A 10 11.62 18.75 -6.99
CA GLU A 10 12.76 17.87 -6.74
C GLU A 10 12.33 16.54 -6.15
N GLY A 11 11.27 16.55 -5.32
CA GLY A 11 10.79 15.41 -4.55
C GLY A 11 9.48 14.80 -5.02
N ARG A 12 8.83 14.07 -4.10
CA ARG A 12 7.52 13.44 -4.31
C ARG A 12 6.63 13.64 -3.08
N PRO A 13 5.34 13.96 -3.26
CA PRO A 13 4.39 13.94 -2.15
C PRO A 13 4.22 12.51 -1.58
N VAL A 14 4.44 12.36 -0.28
CA VAL A 14 4.27 11.11 0.47
C VAL A 14 2.88 11.03 1.10
N ALA A 15 2.44 12.14 1.68
CA ALA A 15 1.14 12.26 2.34
C ALA A 15 0.73 13.73 2.45
N LEU A 16 -0.58 13.98 2.46
CA LEU A 16 -1.15 15.30 2.70
C LEU A 16 -2.42 15.12 3.55
N PHE A 17 -2.43 15.76 4.71
CA PHE A 17 -3.48 15.57 5.72
C PHE A 17 -3.88 16.91 6.37
N PRO A 18 -5.06 16.99 6.99
CA PRO A 18 -5.44 18.21 7.71
C PRO A 18 -4.69 18.31 9.03
N TYR A 19 -4.31 19.52 9.42
CA TYR A 19 -3.67 19.81 10.70
C TYR A 19 -4.29 21.08 11.28
N GLY A 20 -5.28 20.91 12.16
CA GLY A 20 -6.14 22.01 12.61
C GLY A 20 -6.98 22.58 11.46
N ASP A 21 -6.82 23.88 11.20
CA ASP A 21 -7.42 24.58 10.05
C ASP A 21 -6.46 24.73 8.86
N ARG A 22 -5.28 24.10 8.92
CA ARG A 22 -4.23 24.09 7.90
C ARG A 22 -4.06 22.69 7.31
N VAL A 23 -3.16 22.55 6.35
CA VAL A 23 -2.79 21.26 5.76
C VAL A 23 -1.31 20.99 5.96
N LEU A 24 -0.98 19.73 6.27
CA LEU A 24 0.38 19.23 6.49
C LEU A 24 0.76 18.31 5.34
N LEU A 25 1.69 18.76 4.51
CA LEU A 25 2.24 18.01 3.38
C LEU A 25 3.58 17.41 3.77
N TRP A 26 3.77 16.13 3.47
CA TRP A 26 5.05 15.44 3.57
C TRP A 26 5.61 15.20 2.18
N VAL A 27 6.84 15.65 1.94
CA VAL A 27 7.56 15.47 0.67
C VAL A 27 8.83 14.67 0.89
N GLU A 28 9.02 13.62 0.10
CA GLU A 28 10.28 12.86 0.03
C GLU A 28 11.21 13.50 -0.98
N HIS A 29 12.43 13.84 -0.56
CA HIS A 29 13.48 14.36 -1.45
C HIS A 29 14.39 13.23 -1.97
N PRO A 30 14.88 13.32 -3.23
CA PRO A 30 15.88 12.39 -3.75
C PRO A 30 17.23 12.60 -3.06
N GLY A 31 17.81 11.53 -2.49
CA GLY A 31 19.21 11.54 -2.04
C GLY A 31 19.47 11.69 -0.54
N GLY A 32 18.53 11.32 0.33
CA GLY A 32 18.82 11.19 1.76
C GLY A 32 19.93 10.17 2.05
N GLN A 33 20.80 10.46 3.02
CA GLN A 33 21.81 9.50 3.48
C GLN A 33 21.13 8.21 3.96
N LYS A 34 21.71 7.05 3.61
CA LYS A 34 21.31 5.73 4.12
C LYS A 34 21.13 5.77 5.64
N GLY A 35 19.97 5.34 6.15
CA GLY A 35 19.75 5.06 7.57
C GLY A 35 18.90 6.06 8.36
N ALA A 36 18.40 7.13 7.75
CA ALA A 36 17.29 7.92 8.28
C ALA A 36 16.21 8.00 7.21
N LEU A 37 14.94 7.85 7.57
CA LEU A 37 13.77 8.14 6.71
C LEU A 37 14.16 9.12 5.60
N GLY A 38 14.27 8.65 4.35
CA GLY A 38 14.81 9.46 3.25
C GLY A 38 14.17 10.84 3.26
N LEU A 39 14.98 11.87 3.58
CA LEU A 39 14.68 13.30 3.72
C LEU A 39 13.20 13.63 3.51
N THR A 40 12.35 13.27 4.48
CA THR A 40 10.92 13.58 4.39
C THR A 40 10.68 14.90 5.10
N GLU A 41 10.43 15.96 4.36
CA GLU A 41 10.20 17.30 4.89
C GLU A 41 8.70 17.57 5.02
N ALA A 42 8.32 18.22 6.12
CA ALA A 42 6.94 18.57 6.42
C ALA A 42 6.69 20.06 6.16
N PHE A 43 5.63 20.35 5.42
CA PHE A 43 5.21 21.71 5.09
C PHE A 43 3.80 21.97 5.59
N LEU A 44 3.67 22.93 6.50
CA LEU A 44 2.37 23.38 7.01
C LEU A 44 1.94 24.66 6.27
N PHE A 45 0.83 24.60 5.54
CA PHE A 45 0.31 25.72 4.75
C PHE A 45 -1.22 25.76 4.70
N GLY A 46 -1.77 26.79 4.07
CA GLY A 46 -3.20 27.09 4.12
C GLY A 46 -3.62 27.74 5.44
N GLU A 47 -4.87 28.19 5.48
CA GLU A 47 -5.51 28.84 6.61
C GLU A 47 -7.03 28.73 6.49
N ARG A 48 -7.75 28.68 7.62
CA ARG A 48 -9.23 28.64 7.63
C ARG A 48 -9.81 27.53 6.74
N ARG A 49 -9.12 26.39 6.67
CA ARG A 49 -9.41 25.24 5.80
C ARG A 49 -9.36 25.53 4.29
N ARG A 50 -8.67 26.59 3.86
CA ARG A 50 -8.48 26.94 2.44
C ARG A 50 -6.99 26.88 2.11
N PHE A 51 -6.65 26.36 0.94
CA PHE A 51 -5.27 26.28 0.46
C PHE A 51 -5.21 26.30 -1.08
N PRO A 52 -4.14 26.80 -1.71
CA PRO A 52 -4.01 26.74 -3.16
C PRO A 52 -3.80 25.29 -3.60
N SER A 53 -4.57 24.85 -4.60
CA SER A 53 -4.42 23.54 -5.19
C SER A 53 -3.08 23.41 -5.91
N LEU A 54 -2.42 22.28 -5.70
CA LEU A 54 -1.15 21.90 -6.30
C LEU A 54 -1.34 20.78 -7.35
N ALA A 55 -2.51 20.15 -7.38
CA ALA A 55 -2.85 19.02 -8.24
C ALA A 55 -2.70 19.27 -9.76
N ALA A 56 -2.80 20.52 -10.21
CA ALA A 56 -2.60 20.88 -11.62
C ALA A 56 -1.12 20.78 -12.05
N GLU A 57 -0.17 21.15 -11.19
CA GLU A 57 1.27 21.04 -11.45
C GLU A 57 1.83 19.68 -11.00
N PHE A 58 1.27 19.10 -9.93
CA PHE A 58 1.68 17.83 -9.36
C PHE A 58 0.49 16.85 -9.27
N PRO A 59 0.20 16.08 -10.34
CA PRO A 59 -0.96 15.18 -10.40
C PRO A 59 -1.04 14.13 -9.29
N ALA A 60 0.08 13.79 -8.66
CA ALA A 60 0.14 12.93 -7.47
C ALA A 60 -0.65 13.48 -6.27
N LEU A 61 -0.92 14.79 -6.22
CA LEU A 61 -1.70 15.43 -5.15
C LEU A 61 -3.22 15.44 -5.40
N ASP A 62 -3.69 15.13 -6.61
CA ASP A 62 -5.12 15.19 -6.97
C ASP A 62 -6.02 14.44 -5.98
N TRP A 63 -5.71 13.17 -5.70
CA TRP A 63 -6.52 12.39 -4.78
C TRP A 63 -6.40 12.89 -3.33
N PHE A 64 -5.23 13.34 -2.90
CA PHE A 64 -5.07 13.90 -1.56
C PHE A 64 -5.90 15.16 -1.36
N GLU A 65 -5.91 16.07 -2.33
CA GLU A 65 -6.67 17.31 -2.25
C GLU A 65 -8.18 17.07 -2.30
N ARG A 66 -8.62 16.12 -3.14
CA ARG A 66 -10.01 15.64 -3.14
C ARG A 66 -10.39 15.01 -1.80
N ALA A 67 -9.50 14.23 -1.20
CA ALA A 67 -9.72 13.62 0.12
C ALA A 67 -9.82 14.66 1.24
N LEU A 68 -9.08 15.76 1.17
CA LEU A 68 -9.21 16.91 2.08
C LEU A 68 -10.51 17.67 1.83
N TRP A 69 -10.92 17.84 0.58
CA TRP A 69 -12.18 18.49 0.22
C TRP A 69 -13.38 17.78 0.82
N GLU A 70 -13.39 16.45 0.81
CA GLU A 70 -14.41 15.63 1.49
C GLU A 70 -14.49 15.86 3.00
N ARG A 71 -13.43 16.41 3.60
CA ARG A 71 -13.33 16.74 5.03
C ARG A 71 -13.59 18.23 5.31
N GLY A 72 -14.09 18.96 4.32
CA GLY A 72 -14.49 20.36 4.44
C GLY A 72 -13.35 21.36 4.25
N PHE A 73 -12.27 20.97 3.56
CA PHE A 73 -11.24 21.91 3.08
C PHE A 73 -11.55 22.39 1.66
N GLU A 74 -10.99 23.53 1.27
CA GLU A 74 -11.15 24.13 -0.05
C GLU A 74 -9.79 24.22 -0.77
N PRO A 75 -9.48 23.27 -1.68
CA PRO A 75 -8.34 23.38 -2.59
C PRO A 75 -8.66 24.36 -3.72
N VAL A 76 -8.27 25.61 -3.57
CA VAL A 76 -8.57 26.71 -4.50
C VAL A 76 -7.86 26.46 -5.83
N GLY A 77 -8.62 26.37 -6.92
CA GLY A 77 -8.09 26.15 -8.27
C GLY A 77 -7.89 24.68 -8.67
N HIS A 78 -8.46 23.74 -7.90
CA HIS A 78 -8.32 22.31 -8.20
C HIS A 78 -8.96 21.93 -9.56
N PRO A 79 -8.28 21.12 -10.40
CA PRO A 79 -8.67 20.89 -11.80
C PRO A 79 -9.94 20.06 -11.98
N GLY A 80 -10.28 19.20 -11.01
CA GLY A 80 -11.47 18.34 -11.09
C GLY A 80 -11.95 17.84 -9.74
N LEU A 81 -12.57 18.71 -8.93
CA LEU A 81 -13.13 18.30 -7.64
C LEU A 81 -14.32 17.36 -7.82
N LYS A 82 -14.15 16.12 -7.38
CA LYS A 82 -15.21 15.11 -7.27
C LYS A 82 -15.01 14.29 -5.98
N PRO A 83 -16.07 13.76 -5.35
CA PRO A 83 -15.88 12.91 -4.19
C PRO A 83 -15.14 11.61 -4.57
N LEU A 84 -14.30 11.12 -3.67
CA LEU A 84 -13.60 9.83 -3.76
C LEU A 84 -14.35 8.74 -2.98
N ARG A 85 -14.79 9.07 -1.76
CA ARG A 85 -15.36 8.18 -0.75
C ARG A 85 -16.76 8.61 -0.27
N ARG A 86 -17.06 9.92 -0.27
CA ARG A 86 -18.35 10.47 0.24
C ARG A 86 -19.47 10.30 -0.77
N HIS A 87 -20.40 9.39 -0.53
CA HIS A 87 -21.51 9.10 -1.46
C HIS A 87 -22.71 10.02 -1.31
N ASP A 88 -22.77 10.75 -0.21
CA ASP A 88 -23.75 11.79 0.07
C ASP A 88 -23.48 13.10 -0.70
N LEU A 89 -22.25 13.28 -1.20
CA LEU A 89 -21.89 14.39 -2.08
C LEU A 89 -22.29 14.08 -3.53
N PRO A 90 -22.73 15.08 -4.33
CA PRO A 90 -23.08 14.88 -5.72
C PRO A 90 -21.86 14.42 -6.53
N TYR A 91 -22.06 13.41 -7.37
CA TYR A 91 -21.04 12.90 -8.28
C TYR A 91 -21.60 12.90 -9.71
N THR A 92 -21.02 13.72 -10.58
CA THR A 92 -21.37 13.75 -12.00
C THR A 92 -20.31 12.98 -12.79
N PHE A 93 -20.71 11.86 -13.38
CA PHE A 93 -19.85 11.14 -14.33
C PHE A 93 -19.61 11.99 -15.57
N ARG A 94 -18.44 11.84 -16.17
CA ARG A 94 -18.09 12.51 -17.41
C ARG A 94 -18.80 11.80 -18.56
N GLU A 95 -19.69 12.53 -19.21
CA GLU A 95 -20.39 12.04 -20.39
C GLU A 95 -19.57 12.25 -21.66
N PHE A 96 -19.62 11.26 -22.55
CA PHE A 96 -19.02 11.33 -23.88
C PHE A 96 -20.10 10.94 -24.90
N PRO A 97 -20.72 11.89 -25.62
CA PRO A 97 -21.94 11.64 -26.43
C PRO A 97 -21.83 10.53 -27.48
N LEU A 98 -20.61 10.21 -27.93
CA LEU A 98 -20.35 9.20 -28.96
C LEU A 98 -19.93 7.84 -28.38
N PHE A 99 -19.82 7.71 -27.05
CA PHE A 99 -19.39 6.48 -26.38
C PHE A 99 -20.52 5.87 -25.56
N HIS A 100 -20.53 4.55 -25.50
CA HIS A 100 -21.45 3.82 -24.62
C HIS A 100 -20.89 3.80 -23.20
N GLU A 101 -21.79 3.85 -22.23
CA GLU A 101 -21.40 3.70 -20.83
C GLU A 101 -21.67 2.30 -20.32
N VAL A 102 -20.69 1.73 -19.63
CA VAL A 102 -20.86 0.45 -18.94
C VAL A 102 -20.57 0.64 -17.45
N PRO A 103 -21.54 0.42 -16.55
CA PRO A 103 -21.29 0.37 -15.12
C PRO A 103 -20.87 -1.03 -14.66
N VAL A 104 -19.87 -1.11 -13.79
CA VAL A 104 -19.54 -2.33 -13.03
C VAL A 104 -19.47 -1.99 -11.54
N GLY A 105 -20.14 -2.78 -10.71
CA GLY A 105 -20.20 -2.58 -9.26
C GLY A 105 -21.26 -1.54 -8.81
N PRO A 106 -21.44 -1.33 -7.49
CA PRO A 106 -20.61 -1.87 -6.39
C PRO A 106 -20.90 -3.34 -6.05
N VAL A 107 -22.01 -3.89 -6.55
CA VAL A 107 -22.31 -5.32 -6.47
C VAL A 107 -21.71 -5.99 -7.71
N HIS A 108 -20.85 -6.97 -7.49
CA HIS A 108 -20.18 -7.72 -8.54
C HIS A 108 -20.46 -9.22 -8.40
N ALA A 109 -20.42 -9.97 -9.51
CA ALA A 109 -20.72 -11.40 -9.51
C ALA A 109 -19.60 -12.24 -8.84
N GLY A 110 -18.35 -11.77 -8.89
CA GLY A 110 -17.21 -12.37 -8.20
C GLY A 110 -17.04 -11.91 -6.76
N ILE A 111 -16.19 -12.59 -6.00
CA ILE A 111 -15.83 -12.23 -4.61
C ILE A 111 -14.69 -11.21 -4.63
N ILE A 112 -15.05 -9.93 -4.62
CA ILE A 112 -14.13 -8.78 -4.47
C ILE A 112 -14.73 -7.74 -3.52
N GLU A 113 -13.89 -6.85 -2.99
CA GLU A 113 -14.37 -5.69 -2.24
C GLU A 113 -15.16 -4.73 -3.17
N PRO A 114 -16.17 -4.00 -2.64
CA PRO A 114 -17.05 -3.17 -3.45
C PRO A 114 -16.35 -1.90 -3.93
N GLY A 115 -16.41 -1.66 -5.24
CA GLY A 115 -16.10 -0.40 -5.90
C GLY A 115 -16.95 -0.23 -7.15
N HIS A 116 -17.17 1.00 -7.58
CA HIS A 116 -17.93 1.31 -8.79
C HIS A 116 -16.99 1.83 -9.87
N PHE A 117 -17.07 1.22 -11.04
CA PHE A 117 -16.25 1.51 -12.21
C PHE A 117 -17.18 1.92 -13.35
N ARG A 118 -17.04 3.15 -13.82
CA ARG A 118 -17.81 3.68 -14.96
C ARG A 118 -16.91 3.77 -16.18
N PHE A 119 -17.17 2.92 -17.16
CA PHE A 119 -16.43 2.90 -18.42
C PHE A 119 -17.15 3.73 -19.47
N SER A 120 -16.39 4.47 -20.26
CA SER A 120 -16.82 5.02 -21.54
C SER A 120 -16.12 4.23 -22.65
N VAL A 121 -16.88 3.53 -23.49
CA VAL A 121 -16.36 2.56 -24.47
C VAL A 121 -16.75 2.90 -25.90
N LEU A 122 -15.84 2.63 -26.84
CA LEU A 122 -16.06 2.62 -28.28
C LEU A 122 -16.09 1.17 -28.75
N GLY A 123 -17.28 0.61 -28.96
CA GLY A 123 -17.46 -0.84 -29.08
C GLY A 123 -17.04 -1.51 -27.77
N GLU A 124 -15.99 -2.32 -27.80
CA GLU A 124 -15.39 -2.92 -26.60
C GLU A 124 -14.17 -2.17 -26.07
N ARG A 125 -13.65 -1.19 -26.82
CA ARG A 125 -12.43 -0.49 -26.44
C ARG A 125 -12.71 0.56 -25.37
N ILE A 126 -12.02 0.47 -24.23
CA ILE A 126 -12.14 1.44 -23.15
C ILE A 126 -11.41 2.73 -23.53
N VAL A 127 -12.13 3.86 -23.49
CA VAL A 127 -11.57 5.20 -23.72
C VAL A 127 -11.31 5.92 -22.39
N ASN A 128 -12.21 5.73 -21.43
CA ASN A 128 -12.15 6.35 -20.12
C ASN A 128 -12.70 5.40 -19.05
N LEU A 129 -12.10 5.45 -17.87
CA LEU A 129 -12.59 4.81 -16.66
C LEU A 129 -12.65 5.85 -15.54
N GLU A 130 -13.82 6.04 -14.94
CA GLU A 130 -13.97 6.73 -13.66
C GLU A 130 -14.19 5.72 -12.54
N ILE A 131 -13.34 5.79 -11.51
CA ILE A 131 -13.38 4.92 -10.33
C ILE A 131 -14.05 5.69 -9.19
N ARG A 132 -15.04 5.05 -8.55
CA ARG A 132 -15.70 5.55 -7.35
C ARG A 132 -15.60 4.48 -6.26
N LEU A 133 -14.85 4.80 -5.21
CA LEU A 133 -14.63 3.95 -4.03
C LEU A 133 -15.47 4.51 -2.87
N GLY A 134 -15.14 4.22 -1.61
CA GLY A 134 -15.86 4.66 -0.41
C GLY A 134 -16.84 3.65 0.18
N TYR A 135 -17.10 2.54 -0.51
CA TYR A 135 -18.05 1.52 -0.05
C TYR A 135 -17.53 0.71 1.15
N GLN A 136 -16.22 0.79 1.45
CA GLN A 136 -15.59 0.17 2.62
C GLN A 136 -15.16 1.20 3.68
N HIS A 137 -15.63 2.45 3.57
CA HIS A 137 -15.34 3.47 4.57
C HIS A 137 -15.96 3.10 5.92
N ARG A 138 -15.11 2.98 6.95
CA ARG A 138 -15.48 2.52 8.29
C ARG A 138 -15.26 3.57 9.39
N GLY A 139 -14.85 4.78 9.03
CA GLY A 139 -14.59 5.87 9.97
C GLY A 139 -13.46 5.60 10.96
N LEU A 140 -12.48 4.75 10.60
CA LEU A 140 -11.44 4.28 11.53
C LEU A 140 -10.64 5.43 12.14
N LEU A 141 -10.23 6.41 11.33
CA LEU A 141 -9.46 7.57 11.79
C LEU A 141 -10.26 8.41 12.81
N SER A 142 -11.56 8.59 12.60
CA SER A 142 -12.43 9.34 13.52
C SER A 142 -12.65 8.63 14.85
N LEU A 143 -12.44 7.31 14.92
CA LEU A 143 -12.54 6.52 16.14
C LEU A 143 -11.25 6.54 16.96
N MET A 144 -10.11 7.00 16.41
CA MET A 144 -8.82 6.92 17.12
C MET A 144 -8.65 7.91 18.28
N PRO A 145 -9.08 9.18 18.19
CA PRO A 145 -8.85 10.15 19.26
C PRO A 145 -9.35 9.68 20.63
N GLY A 146 -8.52 9.88 21.66
CA GLY A 146 -8.77 9.47 23.04
C GLY A 146 -8.44 8.01 23.36
N LYS A 147 -8.10 7.17 22.37
CA LYS A 147 -7.68 5.78 22.60
C LYS A 147 -6.21 5.68 22.98
N GLY A 148 -5.90 4.73 23.87
CA GLY A 148 -4.53 4.30 24.10
C GLY A 148 -3.99 3.43 22.96
N ALA A 149 -2.69 3.16 23.01
CA ALA A 149 -1.94 2.44 21.96
C ALA A 149 -2.61 1.13 21.51
N GLU A 150 -2.98 0.25 22.44
CA GLU A 150 -3.56 -1.07 22.12
C GLU A 150 -4.92 -0.94 21.41
N ALA A 151 -5.81 -0.11 21.94
CA ALA A 151 -7.13 0.11 21.35
C ALA A 151 -7.04 0.78 19.96
N ALA A 152 -6.05 1.65 19.75
CA ALA A 152 -5.77 2.24 18.45
C ALA A 152 -5.21 1.22 17.45
N LEU A 153 -4.28 0.36 17.88
CA LEU A 153 -3.71 -0.72 17.05
C LEU A 153 -4.78 -1.67 16.52
N LEU A 154 -5.81 -1.99 17.32
CA LEU A 154 -6.94 -2.80 16.85
C LEU A 154 -7.66 -2.14 15.66
N LEU A 155 -7.77 -0.81 15.61
CA LEU A 155 -8.35 -0.11 14.45
C LEU A 155 -7.39 -0.10 13.27
N VAL A 156 -6.10 0.14 13.53
CA VAL A 156 -5.03 0.17 12.52
C VAL A 156 -4.91 -1.15 11.77
N GLU A 157 -4.95 -2.29 12.46
CA GLU A 157 -4.91 -3.62 11.84
C GLU A 157 -6.13 -3.94 10.95
N ARG A 158 -7.17 -3.10 11.03
CA ARG A 158 -8.35 -3.21 10.18
C ARG A 158 -8.29 -2.22 9.02
N ALA A 159 -7.29 -1.35 8.93
CA ALA A 159 -7.15 -0.33 7.88
C ALA A 159 -7.28 -0.91 6.47
N GLY A 160 -6.53 -1.98 6.18
CA GLY A 160 -6.55 -2.67 4.90
C GLY A 160 -6.34 -4.18 5.06
N SER A 161 -5.72 -4.79 4.06
CA SER A 161 -5.43 -6.24 4.02
C SER A 161 -4.03 -6.62 4.51
N GLU A 162 -3.21 -5.65 4.91
CA GLU A 162 -1.81 -5.82 5.40
C GLU A 162 -1.68 -5.34 6.86
N PRO A 163 -2.36 -6.02 7.81
CA PRO A 163 -2.39 -5.62 9.21
C PRO A 163 -1.01 -5.48 9.86
N VAL A 164 -0.04 -6.33 9.53
CA VAL A 164 1.32 -6.26 10.11
C VAL A 164 2.00 -4.97 9.66
N ALA A 165 1.97 -4.66 8.37
CA ALA A 165 2.54 -3.43 7.85
C ALA A 165 1.91 -2.16 8.45
N HIS A 166 0.56 -2.10 8.52
CA HIS A 166 -0.12 -0.96 9.15
C HIS A 166 0.19 -0.85 10.64
N ALA A 167 0.14 -1.96 11.38
CA ALA A 167 0.45 -1.95 12.82
C ALA A 167 1.91 -1.54 13.09
N MET A 168 2.83 -1.96 12.22
CA MET A 168 4.25 -1.61 12.34
C MET A 168 4.47 -0.13 12.09
N ALA A 169 3.92 0.42 11.00
CA ALA A 169 4.04 1.85 10.71
C ALA A 169 3.38 2.71 11.81
N PHE A 170 2.22 2.32 12.35
CA PHE A 170 1.60 3.04 13.46
C PHE A 170 2.44 2.95 14.75
N ALA A 171 2.94 1.76 15.09
CA ALA A 171 3.76 1.58 16.30
C ALA A 171 5.07 2.36 16.22
N GLU A 172 5.75 2.34 15.06
CA GLU A 172 6.97 3.12 14.84
C GLU A 172 6.69 4.63 14.85
N ALA A 173 5.55 5.09 14.32
CA ALA A 173 5.16 6.50 14.42
C ALA A 173 4.94 6.91 15.89
N TRP A 174 4.28 6.06 16.68
CA TRP A 174 4.07 6.31 18.11
C TRP A 174 5.39 6.33 18.89
N GLU A 175 6.27 5.35 18.64
CA GLU A 175 7.58 5.25 19.27
C GLU A 175 8.44 6.48 18.96
N ARG A 176 8.50 6.88 17.68
CA ARG A 176 9.24 8.08 17.25
C ARG A 176 8.67 9.37 17.83
N ALA A 177 7.36 9.48 17.96
CA ALA A 177 6.71 10.65 18.58
C ALA A 177 7.18 10.85 20.04
N LEU A 178 7.61 9.77 20.70
CA LEU A 178 8.12 9.79 22.08
C LEU A 178 9.65 9.73 22.16
N GLY A 179 10.37 9.84 21.02
CA GLY A 179 11.82 9.70 20.98
C GLY A 179 12.30 8.31 21.42
N TRP A 180 11.51 7.28 21.17
CA TRP A 180 11.73 5.91 21.65
C TRP A 180 11.90 4.92 20.49
N GLU A 181 12.56 3.79 20.76
CA GLU A 181 12.68 2.66 19.83
C GLU A 181 12.39 1.34 20.54
N ALA A 182 11.68 0.43 19.86
CA ALA A 182 11.43 -0.91 20.38
C ALA A 182 12.74 -1.72 20.54
N PRO A 183 12.81 -2.73 21.44
CA PRO A 183 13.99 -3.59 21.57
C PRO A 183 14.39 -4.26 20.25
N SER A 184 15.69 -4.45 20.00
CA SER A 184 16.20 -5.03 18.75
C SER A 184 15.58 -6.40 18.43
N ARG A 185 15.31 -7.23 19.45
CA ARG A 185 14.62 -8.53 19.27
C ARG A 185 13.21 -8.34 18.70
N ALA A 186 12.48 -7.37 19.22
CA ALA A 186 11.16 -7.02 18.73
C ALA A 186 11.22 -6.45 17.31
N GLN A 187 12.22 -5.60 17.01
CA GLN A 187 12.42 -5.06 15.67
C GLN A 187 12.60 -6.18 14.64
N TYR A 188 13.43 -7.19 14.92
CA TYR A 188 13.62 -8.36 14.04
C TYR A 188 12.33 -9.16 13.86
N LEU A 189 11.59 -9.41 14.94
CA LEU A 189 10.32 -10.13 14.88
C LEU A 189 9.26 -9.39 14.06
N ARG A 190 9.21 -8.05 14.14
CA ARG A 190 8.35 -7.22 13.29
C ARG A 190 8.68 -7.40 11.81
N ARG A 191 9.96 -7.33 11.42
CA ARG A 191 10.38 -7.52 10.03
C ARG A 191 10.13 -8.96 9.55
N ALA A 192 10.37 -9.97 10.39
CA ALA A 192 10.04 -11.36 10.05
C ALA A 192 8.54 -11.53 9.74
N ALA A 193 7.67 -11.00 10.59
CA ALA A 193 6.22 -11.05 10.36
C ALA A 193 5.81 -10.24 9.12
N LEU A 194 6.41 -9.08 8.89
CA LEU A 194 6.16 -8.24 7.72
C LEU A 194 6.54 -8.96 6.42
N GLU A 195 7.68 -9.65 6.37
CA GLU A 195 8.10 -10.37 5.18
C GLU A 195 7.30 -11.66 4.94
N LEU A 196 6.86 -12.36 6.00
CA LEU A 196 5.87 -13.43 5.86
C LEU A 196 4.53 -12.90 5.32
N GLU A 197 4.08 -11.74 5.81
CA GLU A 197 2.89 -11.04 5.29
C GLU A 197 2.99 -10.72 3.81
N ARG A 198 4.12 -10.12 3.41
CA ARG A 198 4.44 -9.84 2.02
C ARG A 198 4.41 -11.09 1.16
N ALA A 199 5.09 -12.15 1.59
CA ALA A 199 5.18 -13.39 0.83
C ALA A 199 3.81 -14.03 0.60
N PHE A 200 3.02 -14.27 1.65
CA PHE A 200 1.69 -14.89 1.46
C PHE A 200 0.73 -13.96 0.70
N GLY A 201 0.87 -12.63 0.87
CA GLY A 201 0.11 -11.62 0.14
C GLY A 201 0.35 -11.72 -1.37
N HIS A 202 1.62 -11.66 -1.79
CA HIS A 202 2.02 -11.80 -3.19
C HIS A 202 1.60 -13.13 -3.82
N LEU A 203 1.75 -14.23 -3.09
CA LEU A 203 1.31 -15.55 -3.57
C LEU A 203 -0.22 -15.60 -3.71
N GLY A 204 -0.97 -14.98 -2.80
CA GLY A 204 -2.42 -14.85 -2.93
C GLY A 204 -2.84 -14.05 -4.15
N HIS A 205 -2.11 -12.98 -4.43
CA HIS A 205 -2.32 -12.19 -5.62
C HIS A 205 -2.02 -12.97 -6.91
N LEU A 206 -0.86 -13.62 -6.99
CA LEU A 206 -0.48 -14.48 -8.13
C LEU A 206 -1.49 -15.60 -8.38
N ALA A 207 -1.98 -16.26 -7.31
CA ALA A 207 -3.02 -17.27 -7.43
C ALA A 207 -4.33 -16.69 -7.97
N GLY A 208 -4.68 -15.46 -7.59
CA GLY A 208 -5.81 -14.72 -8.14
C GLY A 208 -5.63 -14.43 -9.63
N LEU A 209 -4.46 -13.94 -10.05
CA LEU A 209 -4.16 -13.70 -11.46
C LEU A 209 -4.24 -14.97 -12.32
N PHE A 210 -3.73 -16.09 -11.82
CA PHE A 210 -3.87 -17.37 -12.50
C PHE A 210 -5.32 -17.83 -12.59
N THR A 211 -6.13 -17.57 -11.55
CA THR A 211 -7.58 -17.85 -11.59
C THR A 211 -8.28 -17.05 -12.68
N ASP A 212 -8.00 -15.74 -12.76
CA ASP A 212 -8.68 -14.82 -13.68
C ASP A 212 -8.40 -15.13 -15.17
N ILE A 213 -7.23 -15.70 -15.48
CA ILE A 213 -6.91 -16.18 -16.83
C ILE A 213 -7.33 -17.63 -17.09
N GLY A 214 -7.97 -18.30 -16.12
CA GLY A 214 -8.39 -19.71 -16.23
C GLY A 214 -7.27 -20.74 -16.05
N TYR A 215 -6.14 -20.38 -15.46
CA TYR A 215 -5.00 -21.27 -15.23
C TYR A 215 -5.04 -21.95 -13.84
N ALA A 216 -6.03 -22.83 -13.66
CA ALA A 216 -6.33 -23.46 -12.37
C ALA A 216 -5.14 -24.21 -11.73
N TYR A 217 -4.29 -24.86 -12.53
CA TYR A 217 -3.09 -25.53 -12.03
C TYR A 217 -2.14 -24.54 -11.35
N GLY A 218 -1.79 -23.43 -12.01
CA GLY A 218 -0.93 -22.41 -11.44
C GLY A 218 -1.51 -21.80 -10.16
N ALA A 219 -2.82 -21.50 -10.19
CA ALA A 219 -3.55 -20.98 -9.03
C ALA A 219 -3.48 -21.93 -7.82
N THR A 220 -3.66 -23.23 -8.05
CA THR A 220 -3.69 -24.25 -6.99
C THR A 220 -2.31 -24.47 -6.37
N GLN A 221 -1.26 -24.56 -7.19
CA GLN A 221 0.10 -24.79 -6.69
C GLN A 221 0.60 -23.63 -5.82
N VAL A 222 0.38 -22.39 -6.27
CA VAL A 222 0.76 -21.19 -5.50
C VAL A 222 -0.15 -21.02 -4.28
N GLY A 223 -1.46 -21.25 -4.43
CA GLY A 223 -2.42 -21.16 -3.34
C GLY A 223 -2.14 -22.12 -2.19
N ARG A 224 -1.65 -23.32 -2.47
CA ARG A 224 -1.22 -24.29 -1.45
C ARG A 224 -0.08 -23.75 -0.59
N ILE A 225 0.97 -23.22 -1.23
CA ILE A 225 2.15 -22.71 -0.50
C ILE A 225 1.79 -21.46 0.31
N ARG A 226 0.95 -20.58 -0.23
CA ARG A 226 0.37 -19.46 0.52
C ARG A 226 -0.30 -19.94 1.81
N ALA A 227 -1.17 -20.94 1.75
CA ALA A 227 -1.88 -21.44 2.93
C ALA A 227 -0.93 -22.01 4.00
N LEU A 228 0.14 -22.68 3.56
CA LEU A 228 1.19 -23.18 4.47
C LEU A 228 1.95 -22.03 5.15
N LEU A 229 2.33 -20.98 4.40
CA LEU A 229 2.98 -19.79 4.97
C LEU A 229 2.07 -19.04 5.95
N GLN A 230 0.76 -19.01 5.74
CA GLN A 230 -0.17 -18.46 6.72
C GLN A 230 -0.20 -19.29 8.02
N GLY A 231 0.02 -20.61 7.93
CA GLY A 231 0.23 -21.46 9.10
C GLY A 231 1.52 -21.11 9.85
N GLU A 232 2.61 -20.83 9.14
CA GLU A 232 3.87 -20.41 9.77
C GLU A 232 3.79 -19.03 10.41
N LEU A 233 3.08 -18.09 9.78
CA LEU A 233 2.76 -16.81 10.41
C LEU A 233 1.90 -17.00 11.67
N ASP A 234 0.92 -17.89 11.64
CA ASP A 234 0.10 -18.22 12.81
C ASP A 234 0.95 -18.81 13.94
N ARG A 235 1.90 -19.70 13.64
CA ARG A 235 2.85 -20.22 14.63
C ARG A 235 3.68 -19.12 15.26
N LEU A 236 4.15 -18.15 14.46
CA LEU A 236 4.95 -17.02 14.94
C LEU A 236 4.12 -16.04 15.79
N THR A 237 2.91 -15.72 15.34
CA THR A 237 2.15 -14.53 15.79
C THR A 237 0.88 -14.86 16.58
N GLY A 238 0.39 -16.09 16.50
CA GLY A 238 -0.92 -16.51 17.04
C GLY A 238 -2.12 -16.10 16.17
N HIS A 239 -1.90 -15.59 14.96
CA HIS A 239 -2.97 -15.30 14.01
C HIS A 239 -2.51 -15.52 12.56
N ARG A 240 -3.29 -16.24 11.75
CA ARG A 240 -3.01 -16.51 10.31
C ARG A 240 -2.80 -15.30 9.38
N TYR A 241 -3.08 -14.10 9.87
CA TYR A 241 -2.84 -12.82 9.20
C TYR A 241 -1.98 -11.85 10.06
N GLY A 242 -1.37 -12.30 11.15
CA GLY A 242 -0.49 -11.47 11.98
C GLY A 242 -1.17 -10.38 12.82
N ARG A 243 -2.49 -10.44 12.99
CA ARG A 243 -3.24 -9.49 13.85
C ARG A 243 -2.94 -9.73 15.32
N ASN A 244 -2.99 -8.66 16.11
CA ASN A 244 -2.70 -8.61 17.53
C ASN A 244 -1.31 -9.14 17.90
N PHE A 245 -0.35 -9.02 16.99
CA PHE A 245 1.03 -9.44 17.20
C PHE A 245 1.91 -8.28 17.68
N LEU A 246 1.76 -7.12 17.03
CA LEU A 246 2.52 -5.92 17.32
C LEU A 246 1.88 -5.16 18.48
N ARG A 247 2.74 -4.48 19.24
CA ARG A 247 2.36 -3.46 20.20
C ARG A 247 3.30 -2.28 20.08
N VAL A 248 2.87 -1.12 20.55
CA VAL A 248 3.81 -0.02 20.81
C VAL A 248 4.80 -0.51 21.88
N GLY A 249 6.10 -0.33 21.60
CA GLY A 249 7.21 -0.78 22.43
C GLY A 249 7.72 -2.20 22.14
N GLY A 250 7.11 -2.94 21.20
CA GLY A 250 7.65 -4.25 20.77
C GLY A 250 6.63 -5.19 20.12
N VAL A 251 6.63 -6.44 20.55
CA VAL A 251 5.71 -7.51 20.12
C VAL A 251 5.17 -8.27 21.32
N TRP A 252 3.98 -8.88 21.19
CA TRP A 252 3.33 -9.58 22.31
C TRP A 252 3.92 -10.95 22.63
N ARG A 253 4.51 -11.61 21.62
CA ARG A 253 4.98 -12.97 21.75
C ARG A 253 6.09 -13.25 20.74
N GLU A 254 6.72 -14.38 20.95
CA GLU A 254 7.64 -15.00 20.01
C GLU A 254 7.23 -16.46 19.87
N GLY A 255 6.49 -16.75 18.81
CA GLY A 255 6.21 -18.11 18.43
C GLY A 255 7.37 -18.79 17.72
N GLN A 256 7.21 -20.08 17.44
CA GLN A 256 8.24 -20.90 16.81
C GLN A 256 7.73 -21.44 15.46
N PRO A 257 7.89 -20.68 14.36
CA PRO A 257 7.64 -21.20 13.02
C PRO A 257 8.68 -22.25 12.64
N ASP A 258 8.32 -23.14 11.72
CA ASP A 258 9.19 -24.17 11.14
C ASP A 258 10.06 -23.53 10.03
N LEU A 259 11.32 -23.26 10.36
CA LEU A 259 12.24 -22.56 9.45
C LEU A 259 12.66 -23.44 8.28
N GLU A 260 12.74 -24.75 8.49
CA GLU A 260 13.04 -25.75 7.48
C GLU A 260 11.89 -25.84 6.47
N ALA A 261 10.64 -25.78 6.93
CA ALA A 261 9.47 -25.72 6.08
C ALA A 261 9.44 -24.43 5.24
N ILE A 262 9.69 -23.26 5.85
CA ILE A 262 9.76 -21.98 5.12
C ILE A 262 10.84 -22.05 4.03
N ALA A 263 12.03 -22.58 4.35
CA ALA A 263 13.09 -22.77 3.36
C ALA A 263 12.70 -23.73 2.24
N ALA A 264 12.03 -24.85 2.56
CA ALA A 264 11.54 -25.79 1.56
C ALA A 264 10.48 -25.15 0.63
N TYR A 265 9.58 -24.34 1.17
CA TYR A 265 8.57 -23.60 0.39
C TYR A 265 9.22 -22.61 -0.57
N ARG A 266 10.25 -21.88 -0.09
CA ARG A 266 11.04 -20.98 -0.92
C ARG A 266 11.68 -21.71 -2.10
N GLU A 267 12.32 -22.85 -1.86
CA GLU A 267 12.96 -23.66 -2.92
C GLU A 267 11.96 -24.28 -3.89
N GLU A 268 10.77 -24.63 -3.42
CA GLU A 268 9.68 -25.07 -4.28
C GLU A 268 9.20 -23.94 -5.19
N LEU A 269 8.92 -22.75 -4.63
CA LEU A 269 8.49 -21.57 -5.38
C LEU A 269 9.54 -21.14 -6.41
N ALA A 270 10.82 -21.18 -6.05
CA ALA A 270 11.94 -20.84 -6.94
C ALA A 270 11.93 -21.67 -8.23
N ARG A 271 11.56 -22.95 -8.13
CA ARG A 271 11.46 -23.87 -9.26
C ARG A 271 10.14 -23.73 -10.02
N LEU A 272 9.06 -23.43 -9.29
CA LEU A 272 7.70 -23.40 -9.82
C LEU A 272 7.38 -22.09 -10.55
N LEU A 273 7.60 -20.93 -9.91
CA LEU A 273 7.15 -19.62 -10.40
C LEU A 273 7.67 -19.28 -11.80
N PRO A 274 8.97 -19.48 -12.14
CA PRO A 274 9.46 -19.20 -13.49
C PRO A 274 8.79 -20.06 -14.56
N ARG A 275 8.39 -21.29 -14.24
CA ARG A 275 7.70 -22.19 -15.19
C ARG A 275 6.25 -21.76 -15.39
N LEU A 276 5.55 -21.41 -14.30
CA LEU A 276 4.18 -20.92 -14.38
C LEU A 276 4.10 -19.62 -15.19
N LEU A 277 5.00 -18.66 -14.93
CA LEU A 277 5.00 -17.37 -15.62
C LEU A 277 5.44 -17.44 -17.09
N LYS A 278 6.09 -18.53 -17.52
CA LYS A 278 6.45 -18.79 -18.92
C LYS A 278 5.43 -19.67 -19.65
N ASN A 279 4.34 -20.07 -18.99
CA ASN A 279 3.30 -20.86 -19.63
C ASN A 279 2.68 -20.07 -20.81
N PRO A 280 2.46 -20.69 -21.99
CA PRO A 280 1.88 -20.00 -23.13
C PRO A 280 0.56 -19.26 -22.84
N GLN A 281 -0.34 -19.83 -22.03
CA GLN A 281 -1.60 -19.19 -21.63
C GLN A 281 -1.35 -17.94 -20.77
N VAL A 282 -0.35 -17.97 -19.90
CA VAL A 282 0.03 -16.79 -19.10
C VAL A 282 0.60 -15.70 -20.01
N LEU A 283 1.48 -16.07 -20.94
CA LEU A 283 2.09 -15.12 -21.87
C LEU A 283 1.05 -14.48 -22.79
N ASP A 284 0.12 -15.27 -23.30
CA ASP A 284 -0.97 -14.82 -24.17
C ASP A 284 -1.91 -13.83 -23.47
N ARG A 285 -2.25 -14.08 -22.20
CA ARG A 285 -3.22 -13.27 -21.47
C ARG A 285 -2.64 -12.06 -20.73
N MET A 286 -1.36 -12.09 -20.35
CA MET A 286 -0.78 -11.06 -19.45
C MET A 286 0.26 -10.15 -20.10
N ARG A 287 0.88 -10.57 -21.20
CA ARG A 287 1.93 -9.77 -21.85
C ARG A 287 1.30 -8.67 -22.69
N TYR A 288 1.83 -7.45 -22.58
CA TYR A 288 1.35 -6.26 -23.29
C TYR A 288 -0.10 -5.85 -22.98
N VAL A 289 -0.64 -6.30 -21.84
CA VAL A 289 -1.97 -5.92 -21.36
C VAL A 289 -1.82 -5.02 -20.15
N GLY A 290 -2.55 -3.91 -20.11
CA GLY A 290 -2.64 -3.07 -18.92
C GLY A 290 -1.34 -2.33 -18.60
N GLU A 291 -0.69 -1.76 -19.63
CA GLU A 291 0.59 -1.07 -19.51
C GLU A 291 0.46 0.26 -18.75
N VAL A 292 1.39 0.50 -17.82
CA VAL A 292 1.64 1.79 -17.18
C VAL A 292 3.06 2.23 -17.48
N ARG A 293 3.23 3.40 -18.09
CA ARG A 293 4.55 3.90 -18.48
C ARG A 293 5.30 4.45 -17.28
N ARG A 294 6.64 4.39 -17.34
CA ARG A 294 7.52 4.98 -16.32
C ARG A 294 7.23 6.45 -16.03
N ALA A 295 6.99 7.24 -17.08
CA ALA A 295 6.70 8.68 -16.93
C ALA A 295 5.40 8.93 -16.16
N GLU A 296 4.37 8.11 -16.40
CA GLU A 296 3.10 8.20 -15.71
C GLU A 296 3.25 7.77 -14.24
N ALA A 297 4.00 6.70 -13.99
CA ALA A 297 4.30 6.24 -12.64
C ALA A 297 5.07 7.28 -11.81
N LEU A 298 5.99 8.01 -12.42
CA LEU A 298 6.69 9.13 -11.77
C LEU A 298 5.75 10.32 -11.52
N ALA A 299 5.00 10.74 -12.53
CA ALA A 299 4.13 11.92 -12.44
C ALA A 299 2.98 11.76 -11.42
N LEU A 300 2.46 10.54 -11.28
CA LEU A 300 1.40 10.22 -10.32
C LEU A 300 1.92 9.68 -8.99
N GLY A 301 3.25 9.51 -8.86
CA GLY A 301 3.88 9.11 -7.60
C GLY A 301 3.51 7.69 -7.14
N PHE A 302 3.31 6.76 -8.08
CA PHE A 302 3.00 5.36 -7.75
C PHE A 302 4.10 4.73 -6.88
N VAL A 303 3.71 3.75 -6.07
CA VAL A 303 4.56 3.06 -5.10
C VAL A 303 4.46 1.54 -5.23
N GLY A 304 5.38 0.83 -4.58
CA GLY A 304 5.32 -0.64 -4.50
C GLY A 304 5.51 -1.34 -5.84
N PRO A 305 4.95 -2.56 -5.99
CA PRO A 305 5.03 -3.34 -7.22
C PRO A 305 4.47 -2.62 -8.46
N THR A 306 3.48 -1.74 -8.31
CA THR A 306 2.95 -0.89 -9.38
C THR A 306 4.04 0.00 -10.01
N ALA A 307 4.82 0.68 -9.16
CA ALA A 307 5.91 1.54 -9.60
C ALA A 307 7.08 0.72 -10.15
N ARG A 308 7.44 -0.36 -9.44
CA ARG A 308 8.58 -1.22 -9.76
C ARG A 308 8.37 -2.00 -11.06
N ALA A 309 7.15 -2.38 -11.41
CA ALA A 309 6.83 -2.99 -12.70
C ALA A 309 7.02 -2.01 -13.88
N SER A 310 6.93 -0.71 -13.59
CA SER A 310 6.99 0.40 -14.55
C SER A 310 8.37 1.08 -14.58
N GLY A 311 9.41 0.46 -14.02
CA GLY A 311 10.79 0.97 -14.07
C GLY A 311 11.15 1.98 -12.98
N VAL A 312 10.35 2.09 -11.91
CA VAL A 312 10.61 2.98 -10.77
C VAL A 312 11.00 2.12 -9.55
N GLY A 313 12.31 1.95 -9.36
CA GLY A 313 12.88 1.09 -8.31
C GLY A 313 12.93 1.71 -6.91
N ARG A 314 11.84 2.29 -6.42
CA ARG A 314 11.75 2.76 -5.03
C ARG A 314 11.25 1.66 -4.10
N ASP A 315 11.88 1.51 -2.95
CA ASP A 315 11.50 0.57 -1.90
C ASP A 315 12.10 1.02 -0.56
N LEU A 316 11.26 1.21 0.47
CA LEU A 316 11.75 1.73 1.76
C LEU A 316 12.71 0.77 2.48
N ARG A 317 12.75 -0.51 2.10
CA ARG A 317 13.72 -1.47 2.66
C ARG A 317 15.15 -1.17 2.27
N GLN A 318 15.39 -0.35 1.24
CA GLN A 318 16.74 0.15 0.92
C GLN A 318 17.29 1.07 2.00
N ASP A 319 16.39 1.76 2.72
CA ASP A 319 16.73 2.74 3.75
C ASP A 319 16.61 2.18 5.17
N ASP A 320 16.01 1.00 5.34
CA ASP A 320 15.95 0.29 6.64
C ASP A 320 17.31 -0.39 6.92
N PRO A 321 18.07 0.05 7.95
CA PRO A 321 19.40 -0.48 8.24
C PRO A 321 19.40 -1.95 8.66
N LEU A 322 18.24 -2.53 9.02
CA LEU A 322 18.11 -3.93 9.37
C LEU A 322 18.04 -4.86 8.14
N TYR A 323 17.81 -4.33 6.95
CA TYR A 323 17.83 -5.11 5.71
C TYR A 323 19.23 -5.07 5.07
N PRO A 324 20.00 -6.18 5.13
CA PRO A 324 21.31 -6.21 4.49
C PRO A 324 21.19 -6.21 2.96
N ASP A 325 21.96 -5.33 2.31
CA ASP A 325 22.16 -5.23 0.86
C ASP A 325 20.88 -5.29 0.02
N PHE A 326 19.80 -4.66 0.51
CA PHE A 326 18.51 -4.73 -0.16
C PHE A 326 18.53 -4.09 -1.55
N THR A 327 18.10 -4.86 -2.54
CA THR A 327 17.93 -4.40 -3.92
C THR A 327 16.48 -4.63 -4.37
N PRO A 328 15.74 -3.59 -4.80
CA PRO A 328 14.38 -3.74 -5.30
C PRO A 328 14.30 -4.64 -6.54
N VAL A 329 13.18 -5.35 -6.69
CA VAL A 329 12.87 -6.03 -7.97
C VAL A 329 12.28 -4.99 -8.91
N VAL A 330 12.85 -4.81 -10.10
CA VAL A 330 12.36 -3.82 -11.08
C VAL A 330 12.11 -4.50 -12.42
N ARG A 331 11.05 -4.07 -13.11
CA ARG A 331 10.75 -4.38 -14.52
C ARG A 331 10.48 -3.09 -15.28
N GLN A 332 10.40 -3.18 -16.59
CA GLN A 332 10.19 -2.02 -17.47
C GLN A 332 8.93 -2.12 -18.32
N GLY A 333 8.26 -3.28 -18.35
CA GLY A 333 7.14 -3.50 -19.25
C GLY A 333 5.85 -2.83 -18.79
N GLY A 334 5.68 -2.54 -17.49
CA GLY A 334 4.49 -1.86 -16.98
C GLY A 334 3.18 -2.63 -17.16
N ASP A 335 3.19 -3.80 -17.77
CA ASP A 335 2.04 -4.66 -18.07
C ASP A 335 1.71 -5.63 -16.93
N VAL A 336 0.60 -6.37 -17.08
CA VAL A 336 0.16 -7.39 -16.11
C VAL A 336 1.27 -8.42 -15.85
N LEU A 337 1.98 -8.87 -16.89
CA LEU A 337 3.07 -9.84 -16.75
C LEU A 337 4.25 -9.26 -15.95
N SER A 338 4.64 -8.01 -16.20
CA SER A 338 5.70 -7.32 -15.46
C SER A 338 5.35 -7.21 -13.98
N ARG A 339 4.11 -6.84 -13.66
CA ARG A 339 3.61 -6.84 -12.27
C ARG A 339 3.68 -8.23 -11.65
N ALA A 340 3.17 -9.26 -12.33
CA ALA A 340 3.22 -10.64 -11.86
C ALA A 340 4.67 -11.12 -11.59
N GLN A 341 5.62 -10.75 -12.43
CA GLN A 341 7.03 -11.07 -12.23
C GLN A 341 7.62 -10.37 -11.00
N VAL A 342 7.27 -9.10 -10.76
CA VAL A 342 7.68 -8.38 -9.55
C VAL A 342 7.16 -9.09 -8.31
N TYR A 343 5.87 -9.40 -8.23
CA TYR A 343 5.28 -10.13 -7.09
C TYR A 343 5.94 -11.50 -6.87
N ALA A 344 6.24 -12.23 -7.94
CA ALA A 344 6.88 -13.54 -7.86
C ALA A 344 8.29 -13.44 -7.28
N GLU A 345 9.13 -12.54 -7.77
CA GLU A 345 10.50 -12.38 -7.27
C GLU A 345 10.53 -11.77 -5.87
N GLU A 346 9.64 -10.83 -5.57
CA GLU A 346 9.51 -10.29 -4.21
C GLU A 346 9.03 -11.33 -3.22
N SER A 347 8.17 -12.29 -3.62
CA SER A 347 7.79 -13.39 -2.72
C SER A 347 8.98 -14.26 -2.32
N LEU A 348 9.93 -14.49 -3.24
CA LEU A 348 11.16 -15.25 -2.94
C LEU A 348 12.08 -14.45 -2.03
N LYS A 349 12.32 -13.16 -2.34
CA LYS A 349 13.13 -12.28 -1.50
C LYS A 349 12.55 -12.12 -0.10
N ALA A 350 11.23 -12.00 0.01
CA ALA A 350 10.55 -11.91 1.29
C ALA A 350 10.80 -13.14 2.16
N LEU A 351 10.74 -14.35 1.58
CA LEU A 351 11.07 -15.57 2.32
C LEU A 351 12.55 -15.63 2.73
N ASP A 352 13.46 -15.16 1.87
CA ASP A 352 14.89 -15.06 2.21
C ASP A 352 15.11 -14.12 3.41
N TYR A 353 14.47 -12.94 3.41
CA TYR A 353 14.56 -11.99 4.53
C TYR A 353 13.83 -12.47 5.79
N ALA A 354 12.66 -13.11 5.67
CA ALA A 354 11.98 -13.70 6.82
C ALA A 354 12.87 -14.75 7.52
N LEU A 355 13.51 -15.64 6.74
CA LEU A 355 14.47 -16.61 7.27
C LEU A 355 15.69 -15.92 7.90
N PHE A 356 16.20 -14.86 7.27
CA PHE A 356 17.32 -14.08 7.82
C PHE A 356 16.96 -13.53 9.21
N PHE A 357 15.85 -12.83 9.36
CA PHE A 357 15.44 -12.24 10.64
C PHE A 357 15.16 -13.30 11.71
N LEU A 358 14.53 -14.41 11.34
CA LEU A 358 14.21 -15.50 12.29
C LEU A 358 15.47 -16.27 12.74
N ARG A 359 16.48 -16.42 11.88
CA ARG A 359 17.74 -17.10 12.22
C ARG A 359 18.71 -16.24 13.03
N HIS A 360 18.61 -14.91 12.92
CA HIS A 360 19.54 -13.96 13.54
C HIS A 360 18.86 -13.12 14.62
N LEU A 361 17.88 -13.68 15.34
CA LEU A 361 17.18 -12.98 16.41
C LEU A 361 18.15 -12.53 17.51
N PRO A 362 18.34 -11.22 17.76
CA PRO A 362 19.22 -10.75 18.81
C PRO A 362 18.63 -11.07 20.19
N ALA A 363 19.50 -11.22 21.19
CA ALA A 363 19.06 -11.34 22.58
C ALA A 363 18.39 -10.05 23.06
N GLY A 364 17.44 -10.15 23.99
CA GLY A 364 16.78 -9.00 24.59
C GLY A 364 15.28 -9.23 24.85
N PRO A 365 14.59 -8.24 25.44
CA PRO A 365 13.16 -8.33 25.72
C PRO A 365 12.33 -8.26 24.43
N LEU A 366 11.12 -8.84 24.47
CA LEU A 366 10.14 -8.74 23.37
C LEU A 366 9.40 -7.40 23.34
N ALA A 367 9.31 -6.73 24.48
CA ALA A 367 8.66 -5.44 24.60
C ALA A 367 9.23 -4.67 25.79
N LEU A 368 9.25 -3.35 25.65
CA LEU A 368 9.44 -2.40 26.73
C LEU A 368 8.40 -1.28 26.57
N ASP A 369 7.76 -0.88 27.66
CA ASP A 369 6.78 0.21 27.62
C ASP A 369 7.51 1.54 27.33
N PRO A 370 7.12 2.28 26.28
CA PRO A 370 7.66 3.62 26.06
C PRO A 370 7.28 4.56 27.21
N PRO A 371 8.05 5.63 27.45
CA PRO A 371 7.70 6.63 28.45
C PRO A 371 6.35 7.29 28.12
N LEU A 372 5.64 7.74 29.16
CA LEU A 372 4.52 8.66 28.94
C LEU A 372 5.09 10.01 28.49
N GLY A 373 4.49 10.58 27.45
CA GLY A 373 4.92 11.86 26.90
C GLY A 373 3.93 12.41 25.90
N GLU A 374 4.34 13.50 25.28
CA GLU A 374 3.64 14.15 24.19
C GLU A 374 4.59 14.30 23.00
N GLY A 375 4.02 14.21 21.80
CA GLY A 375 4.78 14.41 20.57
C GLY A 375 4.01 13.96 19.35
N GLU A 376 4.60 14.19 18.19
CA GLU A 376 4.05 13.76 16.92
C GLU A 376 5.16 13.26 16.00
N ALA A 377 4.85 12.24 15.20
CA ALA A 377 5.77 11.73 14.20
C ALA A 377 5.04 10.99 13.08
N LEU A 378 5.74 10.88 11.96
CA LEU A 378 5.38 10.07 10.82
C LEU A 378 6.31 8.84 10.76
N ALA A 379 5.74 7.68 10.44
CA ALA A 379 6.50 6.53 10.02
C ALA A 379 5.95 5.94 8.72
N ARG A 380 6.85 5.28 8.00
CA ARG A 380 6.65 4.72 6.67
C ARG A 380 7.19 3.29 6.70
N VAL A 381 6.40 2.34 6.21
CA VAL A 381 6.80 0.93 6.11
C VAL A 381 6.47 0.45 4.69
N GLU A 382 7.40 -0.25 4.05
CA GLU A 382 7.13 -0.90 2.77
C GLU A 382 6.24 -2.11 3.01
N ALA A 383 4.92 -1.99 2.84
CA ALA A 383 4.03 -3.15 2.74
C ALA A 383 4.22 -3.86 1.40
N GLY A 384 3.62 -5.03 1.20
CA GLY A 384 3.63 -5.73 -0.08
C GLY A 384 3.04 -4.91 -1.22
N ARG A 385 1.97 -4.15 -0.98
CA ARG A 385 1.40 -3.26 -2.01
C ARG A 385 2.19 -1.97 -2.22
N GLY A 386 3.14 -1.66 -1.34
CA GLY A 386 3.98 -0.47 -1.36
C GLY A 386 4.01 0.27 -0.03
N GLU A 387 4.42 1.53 -0.08
CA GLU A 387 4.54 2.40 1.08
C GLU A 387 3.20 2.65 1.82
N VAL A 388 3.12 2.13 3.04
CA VAL A 388 2.13 2.51 4.05
C VAL A 388 2.69 3.66 4.89
N VAL A 389 1.85 4.65 5.19
CA VAL A 389 2.20 5.82 5.98
C VAL A 389 1.25 5.95 7.16
N TRP A 390 1.79 6.20 8.35
CA TRP A 390 1.02 6.64 9.51
C TRP A 390 1.67 7.86 10.15
N PHE A 391 0.85 8.88 10.42
CA PHE A 391 1.18 10.00 11.28
C PHE A 391 0.37 9.87 12.57
N VAL A 392 1.01 10.11 13.71
CA VAL A 392 0.32 10.16 15.00
C VAL A 392 0.78 11.36 15.80
N ARG A 393 -0.15 11.98 16.51
CA ARG A 393 0.11 12.88 17.63
C ARG A 393 -0.45 12.25 18.89
N VAL A 394 0.38 12.14 19.90
CA VAL A 394 0.06 11.50 21.17
C VAL A 394 0.23 12.48 22.31
N GLU A 395 -0.68 12.46 23.28
CA GLU A 395 -0.61 13.23 24.52
C GLU A 395 -1.09 12.35 25.67
N ALA A 396 -0.32 12.31 26.76
CA ALA A 396 -0.65 11.54 27.96
C ALA A 396 -1.07 10.06 27.68
N GLY A 397 -0.35 9.41 26.75
CA GLY A 397 -0.59 8.01 26.38
C GLY A 397 -1.83 7.77 25.52
N LYS A 398 -2.44 8.82 24.96
CA LYS A 398 -3.62 8.74 24.09
C LYS A 398 -3.36 9.38 22.73
N VAL A 399 -4.02 8.86 21.70
CA VAL A 399 -4.06 9.49 20.37
C VAL A 399 -4.84 10.80 20.47
N VAL A 400 -4.23 11.88 20.01
CA VAL A 400 -4.91 13.17 19.76
C VAL A 400 -5.30 13.27 18.30
N MET A 401 -4.39 12.84 17.42
CA MET A 401 -4.59 12.83 15.98
C MET A 401 -3.89 11.62 15.38
N ALA A 402 -4.52 11.00 14.39
CA ALA A 402 -3.89 9.96 13.59
C ALA A 402 -4.37 10.07 12.16
N GLU A 403 -3.46 9.93 11.22
CA GLU A 403 -3.72 9.97 9.78
C GLU A 403 -2.94 8.83 9.11
N GLY A 404 -3.57 8.17 8.14
CA GLY A 404 -2.99 7.02 7.45
C GLY A 404 -3.09 7.16 5.93
N VAL A 405 -2.07 6.72 5.20
CA VAL A 405 -2.15 6.50 3.75
C VAL A 405 -1.82 5.04 3.46
N ASP A 406 -2.77 4.33 2.87
CA ASP A 406 -2.53 3.03 2.26
C ASP A 406 -1.87 3.20 0.88
N PRO A 407 -0.94 2.31 0.47
CA PRO A 407 -0.33 2.37 -0.86
C PRO A 407 -1.36 2.34 -2.00
N SER A 408 -2.51 1.70 -1.79
CA SER A 408 -3.58 1.61 -2.78
C SER A 408 -4.18 2.97 -3.11
N PHE A 409 -4.28 3.88 -2.13
CA PHE A 409 -4.73 5.26 -2.36
C PHE A 409 -3.86 5.98 -3.39
N LYS A 410 -2.55 5.71 -3.39
CA LYS A 410 -1.60 6.26 -4.37
C LYS A 410 -1.68 5.56 -5.72
N ASN A 411 -2.04 4.28 -5.74
CA ASN A 411 -1.92 3.42 -6.91
C ASN A 411 -3.22 3.23 -7.71
N TRP A 412 -4.41 3.54 -7.19
CA TRP A 412 -5.69 3.32 -7.90
C TRP A 412 -5.77 4.00 -9.27
N ARG A 413 -5.14 5.16 -9.43
CA ARG A 413 -5.07 5.85 -10.73
C ARG A 413 -4.24 5.10 -11.77
N ALA A 414 -3.40 4.14 -11.37
CA ALA A 414 -2.69 3.27 -12.31
C ALA A 414 -3.66 2.41 -13.11
N LEU A 415 -4.79 2.01 -12.49
CA LEU A 415 -5.84 1.26 -13.18
C LEU A 415 -6.53 2.11 -14.26
N GLU A 416 -6.79 3.39 -13.97
CA GLU A 416 -7.37 4.33 -14.96
C GLU A 416 -6.50 4.48 -16.20
N LEU A 417 -5.17 4.31 -16.06
CA LEU A 417 -4.23 4.36 -17.18
C LEU A 417 -4.15 3.02 -17.90
N ALA A 418 -3.97 1.94 -17.15
CA ALA A 418 -3.75 0.60 -17.70
C ALA A 418 -4.89 0.14 -18.61
N VAL A 419 -6.15 0.47 -18.29
CA VAL A 419 -7.28 0.02 -19.10
C VAL A 419 -7.50 0.83 -20.37
N ARG A 420 -6.84 1.99 -20.54
CA ARG A 420 -7.09 2.85 -21.70
C ARG A 420 -6.59 2.20 -22.98
N GLY A 421 -7.48 2.04 -23.94
CA GLY A 421 -7.20 1.38 -25.21
C GLY A 421 -7.37 -0.13 -25.17
N GLU A 422 -7.54 -0.73 -23.99
CA GLU A 422 -7.79 -2.16 -23.82
C GLU A 422 -9.25 -2.52 -24.13
N GLY A 423 -9.50 -3.82 -24.31
CA GLY A 423 -10.85 -4.35 -24.37
C GLY A 423 -11.51 -4.35 -22.99
N LEU A 424 -12.82 -4.12 -22.95
CA LEU A 424 -13.62 -4.26 -21.72
C LEU A 424 -13.44 -5.62 -21.03
N PRO A 425 -13.29 -6.76 -21.75
CA PRO A 425 -13.00 -8.05 -21.12
C PRO A 425 -11.65 -8.13 -20.39
N ASP A 426 -10.70 -7.23 -20.65
CA ASP A 426 -9.39 -7.21 -19.99
C ASP A 426 -9.39 -6.38 -18.70
N PHE A 427 -10.46 -5.63 -18.41
CA PHE A 427 -10.59 -4.87 -17.17
C PHE A 427 -10.40 -5.72 -15.91
N PRO A 428 -11.04 -6.89 -15.74
CA PRO A 428 -10.87 -7.69 -14.53
C PRO A 428 -9.40 -8.07 -14.29
N LEU A 429 -8.70 -8.46 -15.35
CA LEU A 429 -7.28 -8.82 -15.29
C LEU A 429 -6.40 -7.60 -14.94
N CYS A 430 -6.65 -6.45 -15.58
CA CYS A 430 -5.97 -5.20 -15.27
C CYS A 430 -6.17 -4.80 -13.80
N ASN A 431 -7.43 -4.77 -13.34
CA ASN A 431 -7.80 -4.44 -11.96
C ASN A 431 -7.10 -5.37 -10.98
N LYS A 432 -7.20 -6.68 -11.22
CA LYS A 432 -6.57 -7.68 -10.35
C LYS A 432 -5.08 -7.43 -10.23
N SER A 433 -4.39 -7.19 -11.36
CA SER A 433 -2.93 -7.13 -11.44
C SER A 433 -2.23 -6.14 -10.53
N PHE A 434 -2.93 -5.11 -10.04
CA PHE A 434 -2.38 -4.14 -9.09
C PHE A 434 -2.52 -4.56 -7.62
N ASP A 435 -3.36 -5.55 -7.33
CA ASP A 435 -3.67 -6.03 -5.98
C ASP A 435 -4.10 -4.90 -5.04
N LEU A 436 -4.96 -3.97 -5.46
CA LEU A 436 -5.28 -2.80 -4.64
C LEU A 436 -6.32 -3.10 -3.55
N SER A 437 -6.11 -2.55 -2.35
CA SER A 437 -7.07 -2.58 -1.26
C SER A 437 -8.10 -1.47 -1.44
N TYR A 438 -9.39 -1.84 -1.44
CA TYR A 438 -10.49 -0.88 -1.46
C TYR A 438 -10.62 -0.29 -0.05
N ALA A 439 -10.64 -1.17 0.95
CA ALA A 439 -10.70 -0.78 2.36
C ALA A 439 -9.56 0.16 2.79
N GLY A 440 -8.32 -0.10 2.34
CA GLY A 440 -7.18 0.75 2.62
C GLY A 440 -7.25 2.12 1.92
N SER A 441 -7.79 2.17 0.69
CA SER A 441 -8.02 3.44 0.00
C SER A 441 -9.15 4.28 0.61
N ASP A 442 -10.05 3.64 1.35
CA ASP A 442 -11.23 4.26 1.97
C ASP A 442 -10.98 4.76 3.41
N LEU A 443 -9.72 4.80 3.86
CA LEU A 443 -9.31 5.24 5.20
C LEU A 443 -9.85 6.61 5.60
#